data_AF-A0A3E3EF35-F1
#
_entry.id   AF-A0A3E3EF35-F1
#
_cell.length_a   1.000
_cell.length_b   1.000
_cell.length_c   1.000
_cell.angle_alpha   90.00
_cell.angle_beta   90.00
_cell.angle_gamma   90.00
#
_symmetry.space_group_name_H-M   'P 1'
#
loop_
_entity.id
_entity.type
_entity.pdbx_description
1 polymer ?
#
loop_
_entity_poly.entity_id
_entity_poly.type
_entity_poly.pdbx_seq_one_letter_code
_entity_poly.pdbx_strand_id
1 'polypeptide(L)'
;MKERDVMLKDFDSKISFNQEILYQPFGYENGKTKLEKYFQDIKLYDRKEVYEITDLDLYYQFILSGKGLSLNLEPLYKKKKQLYEYMQKYLNKNNLFYLTTHAGMFVARKRKK
;
A
#
# COMPACT_ATOMS: atom_id res chain seq x y z
N MET A 1 2.70 -2.06 -1.95
CA MET A 1 3.55 -1.60 -0.84
C MET A 1 3.96 -2.78 0.04
N LYS A 2 4.49 -3.86 -0.54
CA LYS A 2 4.77 -5.09 0.22
C LYS A 2 5.98 -4.91 1.14
N GLU A 3 6.96 -4.13 0.68
CA GLU A 3 8.22 -3.85 1.35
C GLU A 3 8.00 -3.15 2.68
N ARG A 4 7.13 -2.12 2.68
CA ARG A 4 6.68 -1.44 3.91
C ARG A 4 6.06 -2.45 4.89
N ASP A 5 5.16 -3.28 4.41
CA ASP A 5 4.42 -4.21 5.27
C ASP A 5 5.35 -5.25 5.89
N VAL A 6 6.32 -5.77 5.12
CA VAL A 6 7.38 -6.67 5.61
C VAL A 6 8.23 -5.96 6.67
N MET A 7 8.76 -4.77 6.36
CA MET A 7 9.60 -4.00 7.28
C MET A 7 8.91 -3.72 8.61
N LEU A 8 7.62 -3.34 8.58
CA LEU A 8 6.86 -3.03 9.78
C LEU A 8 6.45 -4.29 10.56
N LYS A 9 6.25 -5.42 9.88
CA LYS A 9 6.01 -6.71 10.53
C LYS A 9 7.27 -7.24 11.22
N ASP A 10 8.45 -6.98 10.66
CA ASP A 10 9.73 -7.29 11.29
C ASP A 10 9.97 -6.44 12.56
N PHE A 11 9.46 -5.20 12.58
CA PHE A 11 9.48 -4.34 13.76
C PHE A 11 8.55 -4.83 14.88
N ASP A 12 7.30 -5.14 14.54
CA ASP A 12 6.35 -5.74 15.47
C ASP A 12 5.38 -6.64 14.69
N SER A 13 5.47 -7.95 14.94
CA SER A 13 4.67 -8.97 14.24
C SER A 13 3.15 -8.79 14.35
N LYS A 14 2.68 -7.99 15.32
CA LYS A 14 1.26 -7.66 15.50
C LYS A 14 0.77 -6.60 14.50
N ILE A 15 1.68 -5.88 13.85
CA ILE A 15 1.33 -4.88 12.85
C ILE A 15 0.81 -5.57 11.59
N SER A 16 -0.36 -5.13 11.15
CA SER A 16 -0.96 -5.60 9.91
C SER A 16 -1.75 -4.48 9.23
N PHE A 17 -1.52 -4.31 7.93
CA PHE A 17 -2.30 -3.44 7.07
C PHE A 17 -3.51 -4.16 6.46
N ASN A 18 -3.82 -5.38 6.91
CA ASN A 18 -5.00 -6.13 6.47
C ASN A 18 -6.26 -5.44 7.01
N GLN A 19 -6.72 -4.43 6.29
CA GLN A 19 -8.14 -4.13 6.22
C GLN A 19 -8.83 -5.23 5.42
N GLU A 20 -10.16 -5.33 5.54
CA GLU A 20 -10.95 -6.14 4.61
C GLU A 20 -10.49 -5.78 3.19
N ILE A 21 -10.04 -6.79 2.45
CA ILE A 21 -9.34 -6.56 1.20
C ILE A 21 -10.39 -6.07 0.18
N LEU A 22 -10.63 -4.76 0.12
CA LEU A 22 -11.66 -4.16 -0.74
C LEU A 22 -11.43 -4.52 -2.22
N TYR A 23 -10.18 -4.80 -2.60
CA TYR A 23 -9.84 -5.26 -3.93
C TYR A 23 -10.11 -6.75 -4.20
N GLN A 24 -10.44 -7.57 -3.20
CA GLN A 24 -10.88 -8.96 -3.44
C GLN A 24 -12.28 -8.98 -4.09
N PRO A 25 -13.28 -8.26 -3.56
CA PRO A 25 -14.56 -8.11 -4.23
C PRO A 25 -14.44 -7.42 -5.59
N PHE A 26 -13.54 -6.45 -5.76
CA PHE A 26 -13.33 -5.77 -7.03
C PHE A 26 -11.89 -5.28 -7.16
N GLY A 27 -11.07 -5.99 -7.93
CA GLY A 27 -9.65 -5.72 -8.05
C GLY A 27 -9.16 -5.81 -9.47
N TYR A 28 -7.84 -5.70 -9.61
CA TYR A 28 -7.15 -5.77 -10.89
C TYR A 28 -7.50 -7.02 -11.70
N GLU A 29 -7.49 -8.19 -11.05
CA GLU A 29 -7.70 -9.50 -11.70
C GLU A 29 -9.15 -9.75 -12.17
N ASN A 30 -10.14 -9.29 -11.41
CA ASN A 30 -11.55 -9.63 -11.64
C ASN A 30 -12.43 -8.43 -12.06
N GLY A 31 -11.88 -7.22 -12.02
CA GLY A 31 -12.61 -5.98 -12.25
C GLY A 31 -13.17 -5.89 -13.66
N LYS A 32 -12.40 -6.31 -14.68
CA LYS A 32 -12.84 -6.33 -16.07
C LYS A 32 -14.11 -7.18 -16.25
N THR A 33 -14.07 -8.45 -15.83
CA THR A 33 -15.20 -9.38 -15.94
C THR A 33 -16.43 -8.90 -15.17
N LYS A 34 -16.24 -8.21 -14.04
CA LYS A 34 -17.35 -7.61 -13.28
C LYS A 34 -17.96 -6.42 -14.02
N LEU A 35 -17.13 -5.55 -14.60
CA LEU A 35 -17.58 -4.39 -15.37
C LEU A 35 -18.28 -4.79 -16.67
N GLU A 36 -17.84 -5.88 -17.32
CA GLU A 36 -18.41 -6.38 -18.58
C GLU A 36 -19.91 -6.66 -18.48
N LYS A 37 -20.44 -6.93 -17.29
CA LYS A 37 -21.89 -7.13 -17.07
C LYS A 37 -22.71 -5.86 -17.30
N TYR A 38 -22.13 -4.69 -17.12
CA TYR A 38 -22.83 -3.40 -17.07
C TYR A 38 -22.35 -2.39 -18.13
N PHE A 39 -21.09 -2.51 -18.54
CA PHE A 39 -20.42 -1.57 -19.45
C PHE A 39 -19.93 -2.27 -20.73
N GLN A 40 -19.40 -1.47 -21.65
CA GLN A 40 -18.72 -1.89 -22.89
C GLN A 40 -17.40 -1.13 -23.05
N ASP A 41 -16.58 -1.52 -24.02
CA ASP A 41 -15.29 -0.89 -24.34
C ASP A 41 -14.35 -0.76 -23.13
N ILE A 42 -14.30 -1.79 -22.28
CA ILE A 42 -13.53 -1.77 -21.03
C ILE A 42 -12.04 -1.93 -21.33
N LYS A 43 -11.27 -0.91 -20.95
CA LYS A 43 -9.81 -0.88 -21.03
C LYS A 43 -9.23 -0.86 -19.62
N LEU A 44 -8.14 -1.59 -19.43
CA LEU A 44 -7.34 -1.57 -18.22
C LEU A 44 -6.03 -0.86 -18.52
N TYR A 45 -5.71 0.14 -17.72
CA TYR A 45 -4.40 0.78 -17.71
C TYR A 45 -3.72 0.41 -16.40
N ASP A 46 -2.61 -0.29 -16.49
CA ASP A 46 -1.78 -0.65 -15.37
C ASP A 46 -0.61 0.33 -15.22
N ARG A 47 -0.23 0.58 -13.97
CA ARG A 47 0.93 1.37 -13.62
C ARG A 47 1.64 0.67 -12.47
N LYS A 48 2.84 0.18 -12.75
CA LYS A 48 3.73 -0.38 -11.76
C LYS A 48 4.94 0.53 -11.61
N GLU A 49 5.17 0.99 -10.38
CA GLU A 49 6.26 1.89 -10.08
C GLU A 49 7.01 1.45 -8.84
N VAL A 50 8.29 1.79 -8.81
CA VAL A 50 9.18 1.60 -7.67
C VAL A 50 9.69 2.98 -7.30
N TYR A 51 9.45 3.38 -6.06
CA TYR A 51 10.04 4.59 -5.50
C TYR A 51 11.21 4.23 -4.60
N GLU A 52 12.32 4.94 -4.76
CA GLU A 52 13.48 4.88 -3.88
C GLU A 52 13.39 6.06 -2.92
N ILE A 53 13.33 5.77 -1.62
CA ILE A 53 13.18 6.78 -0.58
C ILE A 53 14.44 6.77 0.27
N THR A 54 15.13 7.90 0.33
CA THR A 54 16.33 8.11 1.14
C THR A 54 16.06 9.02 2.34
N ASP A 55 15.00 9.83 2.27
CA ASP A 55 14.57 10.69 3.37
C ASP A 55 13.79 9.89 4.43
N LEU A 56 14.47 9.64 5.55
CA LEU A 56 13.91 8.93 6.70
C LEU A 56 12.72 9.66 7.32
N ASP A 57 12.83 10.98 7.49
CA ASP A 57 11.82 11.78 8.19
C ASP A 57 10.53 11.83 7.38
N LEU A 58 10.64 12.06 6.07
CA LEU A 58 9.50 12.05 5.17
C LEU A 58 8.80 10.67 5.17
N TYR A 59 9.57 9.59 5.11
CA TYR A 59 8.99 8.25 5.09
C TYR A 59 8.34 7.88 6.43
N TYR A 60 8.96 8.27 7.55
CA TYR A 60 8.40 8.09 8.87
C TYR A 60 7.07 8.82 9.03
N GLN A 61 6.97 10.08 8.59
CA GLN A 61 5.71 10.83 8.63
C GLN A 61 4.64 10.20 7.73
N PHE A 62 5.03 9.71 6.54
CA PHE A 62 4.12 8.99 5.66
C PHE A 62 3.53 7.75 6.36
N ILE A 63 4.36 6.95 7.04
CA ILE A 63 3.88 5.78 7.81
C ILE A 63 2.93 6.24 8.93
N LEU A 64 3.27 7.30 9.65
CA LEU A 64 2.43 7.82 10.74
C LEU A 64 1.11 8.43 10.27
N SER A 65 1.05 8.95 9.04
CA SER A 65 -0.20 9.48 8.46
C SER A 65 -1.27 8.40 8.26
N GLY A 66 -0.90 7.12 8.33
CA GLY A 66 -1.83 5.99 8.31
C GLY A 66 -2.66 5.83 9.59
N LYS A 67 -2.60 6.76 10.54
CA LYS A 67 -3.33 6.69 11.80
C LYS A 67 -4.83 6.63 11.57
N GLY A 68 -5.49 5.67 12.22
CA GLY A 68 -6.93 5.45 12.09
C GLY A 68 -7.33 4.58 10.91
N LEU A 69 -6.40 4.16 10.04
CA LEU A 69 -6.72 3.22 8.96
C LEU A 69 -7.07 1.83 9.51
N SER A 70 -6.32 1.32 10.48
CA SER A 70 -6.61 0.02 11.09
C SER A 70 -6.19 0.00 12.56
N LEU A 71 -6.98 -0.69 13.38
CA LEU A 71 -6.67 -0.94 14.79
C LEU A 71 -5.36 -1.73 14.95
N ASN A 72 -4.98 -2.52 13.94
CA ASN A 72 -3.74 -3.29 13.93
C ASN A 72 -2.48 -2.41 13.74
N LEU A 73 -2.64 -1.12 13.46
CA LEU A 73 -1.54 -0.16 13.36
C LEU A 73 -1.27 0.58 14.68
N GLU A 74 -2.14 0.44 15.69
CA GLU A 74 -1.99 1.09 16.99
C GLU A 74 -0.63 0.88 17.67
N PRO A 75 0.03 -0.29 17.58
CA PRO A 75 1.37 -0.49 18.13
C PRO A 75 2.41 0.52 17.60
N LEU A 76 2.30 0.96 16.33
CA LEU A 76 3.21 1.96 15.74
C LEU A 76 3.14 3.30 16.48
N TYR A 77 1.92 3.75 16.82
CA TYR A 77 1.71 5.06 17.42
C TYR A 77 2.12 5.10 18.90
N LYS A 78 2.08 3.97 19.59
CA LYS A 78 2.57 3.83 20.98
C LYS A 78 4.10 3.76 21.04
N LYS A 79 4.74 3.25 19.99
CA LYS A 79 6.19 3.00 19.92
C LYS A 79 6.93 3.92 18.94
N LYS A 80 6.45 5.15 18.74
CA LYS A 80 6.99 6.14 17.78
C LYS A 80 8.52 6.28 17.79
N LYS A 81 9.12 6.48 18.97
CA LYS A 81 10.58 6.62 19.11
C LYS A 81 11.32 5.36 18.67
N GLN A 82 10.84 4.18 19.10
CA GLN A 82 11.43 2.89 18.76
C GLN A 82 11.29 2.59 17.26
N LEU A 83 10.17 2.97 16.65
CA LEU A 83 9.94 2.86 15.22
C LEU A 83 10.94 3.71 14.43
N TYR A 84 11.15 4.96 14.85
CA TYR A 84 12.11 5.85 14.20
C TYR A 84 13.54 5.29 14.27
N GLU A 85 13.98 4.87 15.46
CA GLU A 85 15.29 4.22 15.65
C GLU A 85 15.44 2.95 14.82
N TYR A 86 14.38 2.15 14.71
CA TYR A 86 14.35 0.96 13.88
C TYR A 86 14.48 1.29 12.39
N MET A 87 13.71 2.26 11.89
CA MET A 87 13.79 2.70 10.49
C MET A 87 15.16 3.30 10.15
N GLN A 88 15.77 4.03 11.09
CA GLN A 88 17.14 4.53 10.93
C GLN A 88 18.16 3.39 10.79
N LYS A 89 18.07 2.37 11.65
CA LYS A 89 18.93 1.17 11.53
C LYS A 89 18.69 0.43 10.21
N TYR A 90 17.44 0.34 9.77
CA TYR A 90 17.09 -0.27 8.49
C TYR A 90 17.71 0.51 7.32
N LEU A 91 17.60 1.84 7.33
CA LEU A 91 18.17 2.70 6.29
C LEU A 91 19.70 2.59 6.26
N ASN A 92 20.36 2.64 7.41
CA ASN A 92 21.82 2.50 7.49
C ASN A 92 22.33 1.14 6.97
N LYS A 93 21.52 0.08 7.10
CA LYS A 93 21.86 -1.25 6.59
C LYS A 93 21.63 -1.41 5.10
N ASN A 94 20.56 -0.80 4.57
CA ASN A 94 20.09 -1.04 3.19
C ASN A 94 20.31 0.16 2.25
N ASN A 95 20.84 1.28 2.75
CA ASN A 95 21.07 2.57 2.09
C ASN A 95 19.83 3.32 1.57
N LEU A 96 18.71 2.64 1.37
CA LEU A 96 17.45 3.24 0.93
C LEU A 96 16.24 2.35 1.26
N PHE A 97 15.04 2.93 1.20
CA PHE A 97 13.77 2.20 1.25
C PHE A 97 13.20 2.03 -0.15
N TYR A 98 12.74 0.82 -0.46
CA TYR A 98 11.98 0.56 -1.68
C TYR A 98 10.49 0.58 -1.38
N LEU A 99 9.72 1.25 -2.25
CA LEU A 99 8.27 1.25 -2.20
C LEU A 99 7.72 0.89 -3.58
N THR A 100 7.31 -0.37 -3.74
CA THR A 100 6.66 -0.80 -4.98
C THR A 100 5.16 -0.59 -4.90
N THR A 101 4.62 0.14 -5.87
CA THR A 101 3.19 0.34 -6.06
C THR A 101 2.74 -0.35 -7.35
N HIS A 102 1.51 -0.88 -7.31
CA HIS A 102 0.83 -1.40 -8.49
C HIS A 102 -0.59 -0.87 -8.44
N ALA A 103 -0.91 -0.02 -9.41
CA ALA A 103 -2.22 0.58 -9.56
C ALA A 103 -2.81 0.20 -10.91
N GLY A 104 -4.12 -0.05 -10.94
CA GLY A 104 -4.87 -0.29 -12.15
C GLY A 104 -6.03 0.68 -12.26
N MET A 105 -6.28 1.18 -13.46
CA MET A 105 -7.43 2.03 -13.77
C MET A 105 -8.25 1.39 -14.88
N PHE A 106 -9.53 1.14 -14.59
CA PHE A 106 -10.48 0.74 -15.61
C PHE A 106 -11.15 1.97 -16.23
N VAL A 107 -11.13 2.03 -17.56
CA VAL A 107 -11.92 3.01 -18.33
C VAL A 107 -12.96 2.23 -19.12
N ALA A 108 -14.24 2.53 -18.90
CA ALA A 108 -15.35 1.82 -19.50
C ALA A 108 -16.39 2.81 -20.05
N ARG A 109 -17.17 2.38 -21.04
CA ARG A 109 -18.26 3.16 -21.62
C ARG A 109 -19.60 2.55 -21.24
N LYS A 110 -20.59 3.41 -20.99
CA LYS A 110 -21.97 2.97 -20.80
C LYS A 110 -22.48 2.31 -22.08
N ARG A 111 -23.14 1.17 -21.95
CA ARG A 111 -23.84 0.53 -23.08
C ARG A 111 -24.91 1.48 -23.60
N LYS A 112 -24.93 1.74 -24.90
CA LYS A 112 -26.09 2.39 -25.54
C LYS A 112 -27.23 1.36 -25.53
N LYS A 113 -28.39 1.77 -25.01
CA LYS A 113 -29.63 0.98 -25.12
C LYS A 113 -30.01 0.81 -26.58
#